data_AF-A0A1R3J6C0-F1
#
_entry.id   AF-A0A1R3J6C0-F1
#
_cell.length_a   1.000
_cell.length_b   1.000
_cell.length_c   1.000
_cell.angle_alpha   90.00
_cell.angle_beta   90.00
_cell.angle_gamma   90.00
#
_symmetry.space_group_name_H-M   'P 1'
#
loop_
_entity.id
_entity.type
_entity.pdbx_description
1 polymer ?
#
loop_
_entity_poly.entity_id
_entity_poly.type
_entity_poly.pdbx_seq_one_letter_code
_entity_poly.pdbx_strand_id
1 'polypeptide(L)'
;MAPGVLDSEILGLQTLEHVMRVSRTWDSIVSLLPKGGETIWGNMDWSPEEGHACYLSKKRNFQPSLSDNNVNNSDAKRGFRVKDPVKYGRIISFGKAASTLHSSQLPAVNPKELLDTSASQNFNPACGEAWTEYEEMSRESIQKIAADKAYTTRSLLDLLRFVAPKMMQRAEAHLSHGIADNLDDPKYNHYKYWSNPLEMKLPDAPDMEIYCMYGVGIPTERSYVYKLSPTNRCKSIPYQIDSSVHGDDDSCLKGGVYFVDGDESVPVISAGFMCARGWRGRTRFNPSGIATYIREYRHKPPSSLLEGRGIESGAHVDIMGNVALIEDVLRVAAGATGKEIGGDRIHSDILRMSEKINLRL
;
A
#
# COMPACT_ATOMS: atom_id res chain seq x y z
N MET A 1 -12.03 -5.71 2.13
CA MET A 1 -13.41 -6.04 2.55
C MET A 1 -13.77 -5.13 3.71
N ALA A 2 -14.95 -4.52 3.70
CA ALA A 2 -15.37 -3.58 4.73
C ALA A 2 -15.49 -4.25 6.13
N PRO A 3 -15.21 -3.55 7.23
CA PRO A 3 -15.08 -4.15 8.57
C PRO A 3 -16.35 -4.80 9.16
N GLY A 4 -17.53 -4.59 8.58
CA GLY A 4 -18.83 -4.99 9.18
C GLY A 4 -19.46 -6.29 8.67
N VAL A 5 -18.84 -7.01 7.73
CA VAL A 5 -19.44 -8.24 7.15
C VAL A 5 -19.09 -9.51 7.97
N LEU A 6 -18.20 -9.39 8.97
CA LEU A 6 -17.66 -10.52 9.75
C LEU A 6 -18.23 -10.64 11.17
N ASP A 7 -19.29 -9.90 11.52
CA ASP A 7 -19.80 -9.80 12.90
C ASP A 7 -20.43 -11.10 13.45
N SER A 8 -20.57 -12.16 12.64
CA SER A 8 -20.86 -13.50 13.17
C SER A 8 -19.54 -14.27 13.34
N GLU A 9 -19.13 -14.54 14.59
CA GLU A 9 -17.83 -15.15 14.89
C GLU A 9 -17.58 -16.45 14.10
N ILE A 10 -18.58 -17.30 13.89
CA ILE A 10 -18.38 -18.64 13.30
C ILE A 10 -18.53 -18.65 11.77
N LEU A 11 -19.60 -18.07 11.23
CA LEU A 11 -19.86 -18.00 9.80
C LEU A 11 -18.90 -17.05 9.07
N GLY A 12 -18.49 -15.97 9.76
CA GLY A 12 -17.46 -15.03 9.30
C GLY A 12 -16.09 -15.70 9.23
N LEU A 13 -15.70 -16.46 10.27
CA LEU A 13 -14.43 -17.20 10.27
C LEU A 13 -14.38 -18.26 9.16
N GLN A 14 -15.41 -19.09 9.00
CA GLN A 14 -15.42 -20.13 7.95
C GLN A 14 -15.36 -19.54 6.54
N THR A 15 -16.08 -18.44 6.31
CA THR A 15 -16.08 -17.73 5.03
C THR A 15 -14.71 -17.11 4.77
N LEU A 16 -14.09 -16.50 5.80
CA LEU A 16 -12.76 -15.92 5.70
C LEU A 16 -11.67 -16.97 5.46
N GLU A 17 -11.76 -18.14 6.10
CA GLU A 17 -10.85 -19.28 5.84
C GLU A 17 -10.92 -19.74 4.39
N HIS A 18 -12.14 -19.85 3.84
CA HIS A 18 -12.32 -20.23 2.44
C HIS A 18 -11.77 -19.15 1.50
N VAL A 19 -12.04 -17.87 1.77
CA VAL A 19 -11.47 -16.76 1.02
C VAL A 19 -9.94 -16.81 1.06
N MET A 20 -9.33 -17.01 2.23
CA MET A 20 -7.88 -17.12 2.36
C MET A 20 -7.30 -18.29 1.57
N ARG A 21 -7.97 -19.45 1.60
CA ARG A 21 -7.58 -20.62 0.81
C ARG A 21 -7.62 -20.31 -0.68
N VAL A 22 -8.69 -19.70 -1.17
CA VAL A 22 -8.83 -19.29 -2.58
C VAL A 22 -7.78 -18.24 -2.95
N SER A 23 -7.58 -17.21 -2.13
CA SER A 23 -6.59 -16.17 -2.36
C SER A 23 -5.16 -16.71 -2.46
N ARG A 24 -4.80 -17.76 -1.70
CA ARG A 24 -3.49 -18.44 -1.82
C ARG A 24 -3.27 -19.16 -3.15
N THR A 25 -4.34 -19.39 -3.92
CA THR A 25 -4.28 -19.95 -5.28
C THR A 25 -4.29 -18.87 -6.37
N TRP A 26 -4.54 -17.60 -6.02
CA TRP A 26 -4.56 -16.49 -6.96
C TRP A 26 -3.23 -15.75 -6.97
N ASP A 27 -2.28 -16.23 -7.78
CA ASP A 27 -0.93 -15.65 -7.87
C ASP A 27 -0.93 -14.18 -8.31
N SER A 28 -2.00 -13.72 -8.96
CA SER A 28 -2.20 -12.30 -9.29
C SER A 28 -2.22 -11.39 -8.06
N ILE A 29 -2.61 -11.88 -6.88
CA ILE A 29 -2.55 -11.10 -5.63
C ILE A 29 -1.10 -10.74 -5.31
N VAL A 30 -0.15 -11.64 -5.57
CA VAL A 30 1.28 -11.38 -5.34
C VAL A 30 1.80 -10.27 -6.28
N SER A 31 1.16 -10.05 -7.44
CA SER A 31 1.53 -8.96 -8.35
C SER A 31 1.23 -7.57 -7.79
N LEU A 32 0.31 -7.49 -6.82
CA LEU A 32 -0.05 -6.26 -6.10
C LEU A 32 0.93 -5.93 -4.97
N LEU A 33 1.87 -6.82 -4.64
CA LEU A 33 2.87 -6.52 -3.64
C LEU A 33 3.79 -5.39 -4.10
N PRO A 34 4.22 -4.51 -3.18
CA PRO A 34 5.18 -3.45 -3.44
C PRO A 34 6.42 -3.91 -4.23
N LYS A 35 6.63 -3.34 -5.42
CA LYS A 35 7.85 -3.52 -6.24
C LYS A 35 8.88 -2.46 -5.88
N GLY A 36 10.16 -2.81 -5.98
CA GLY A 36 11.26 -1.87 -5.75
C GLY A 36 11.82 -1.85 -4.33
N GLY A 37 11.32 -2.72 -3.44
CA GLY A 37 11.86 -2.91 -2.10
C GLY A 37 11.92 -1.63 -1.27
N GLU A 38 12.92 -1.58 -0.38
CA GLU A 38 13.12 -0.46 0.55
C GLU A 38 13.55 0.84 -0.16
N THR A 39 14.09 0.76 -1.38
CA THR A 39 14.47 1.93 -2.17
C THR A 39 13.25 2.79 -2.51
N ILE A 40 12.14 2.17 -2.90
CA ILE A 40 10.91 2.88 -3.26
C ILE A 40 10.02 3.10 -2.03
N TRP A 41 9.85 2.08 -1.19
CA TRP A 41 8.82 2.07 -0.14
C TRP A 41 9.33 2.48 1.23
N GLY A 42 10.64 2.73 1.37
CA GLY A 42 11.25 3.05 2.64
C GLY A 42 11.70 1.84 3.45
N ASN A 43 12.40 2.12 4.54
CA ASN A 43 12.94 1.14 5.47
C ASN A 43 12.31 1.32 6.87
N MET A 44 12.93 0.76 7.90
CA MET A 44 12.40 0.82 9.26
C MET A 44 12.21 2.24 9.80
N ASP A 45 13.00 3.23 9.36
CA ASP A 45 13.02 4.57 9.96
C ASP A 45 12.70 5.69 8.97
N TRP A 46 12.72 5.41 7.67
CA TRP A 46 12.53 6.39 6.60
C TRP A 46 11.52 5.91 5.55
N SER A 47 10.78 6.86 4.97
CA SER A 47 9.89 6.64 3.83
C SER A 47 9.71 7.94 3.01
N PRO A 48 9.41 7.86 1.69
CA PRO A 48 9.18 9.05 0.87
C PRO A 48 8.10 10.00 1.41
N GLU A 49 7.06 9.43 2.02
CA GLU A 49 5.89 10.11 2.57
C GLU A 49 6.16 10.83 3.92
N GLU A 50 7.41 10.83 4.41
CA GLU A 50 7.76 11.52 5.66
C GLU A 50 7.38 13.02 5.60
N GLY A 51 6.65 13.48 6.62
CA GLY A 51 6.06 14.82 6.68
C GLY A 51 4.64 14.91 6.11
N HIS A 52 4.06 13.80 5.63
CA HIS A 52 2.66 13.75 5.22
C HIS A 52 1.73 14.02 6.42
N ALA A 53 0.85 15.00 6.27
CA ALA A 53 -0.18 15.31 7.25
C ALA A 53 -1.53 14.74 6.78
N CYS A 54 -2.13 13.85 7.58
CA CYS A 54 -3.45 13.34 7.27
C CYS A 54 -4.52 14.36 7.67
N TYR A 55 -4.95 15.16 6.69
CA TYR A 55 -6.19 15.92 6.80
C TYR A 55 -7.36 14.99 6.46
N LEU A 56 -7.65 14.06 7.37
CA LEU A 56 -8.93 13.36 7.33
C LEU A 56 -10.00 14.44 7.50
N SER A 57 -10.68 14.77 6.40
CA SER A 57 -11.67 15.84 6.35
C SER A 57 -12.55 15.77 7.59
N LYS A 58 -12.47 16.81 8.43
CA LYS A 58 -13.35 16.98 9.59
C LYS A 58 -14.76 17.19 9.08
N LYS A 59 -15.47 16.13 8.70
CA LYS A 59 -16.93 16.12 8.70
C LYS A 59 -17.39 15.97 10.14
N ARG A 60 -17.17 17.03 10.93
CA ARG A 60 -18.01 17.28 12.09
C ARG A 60 -19.37 17.60 11.50
N ASN A 61 -20.34 16.70 11.66
CA ASN A 61 -21.74 16.98 11.37
C ASN A 61 -22.08 18.29 12.07
N PHE A 62 -22.28 19.36 11.31
CA PHE A 62 -22.92 20.57 11.83
C PHE A 62 -24.37 20.21 12.12
N GLN A 63 -24.65 19.73 13.33
CA GLN A 63 -25.97 19.92 13.93
C GLN A 63 -26.08 21.41 14.29
N PRO A 64 -27.10 22.14 13.83
CA PRO A 64 -27.34 23.50 14.30
C PRO A 64 -28.00 23.39 15.67
N SER A 65 -27.21 23.32 16.74
CA SER A 65 -27.71 23.61 18.08
C SER A 65 -27.46 25.07 18.41
N LEU A 66 -28.57 25.79 18.49
CA LEU A 66 -28.83 27.11 19.06
C LEU A 66 -27.74 27.69 19.97
N SER A 67 -27.38 28.94 19.66
CA SER A 67 -26.90 30.02 20.53
C SER A 67 -26.30 29.63 21.89
N ASP A 68 -25.00 29.85 22.04
CA ASP A 68 -24.50 30.52 23.24
C ASP A 68 -23.23 31.31 22.93
N ASN A 69 -23.32 32.61 23.20
CA ASN A 69 -22.22 33.55 23.16
C ASN A 69 -21.28 33.27 24.32
N ASN A 70 -20.04 32.85 24.05
CA ASN A 70 -18.90 33.22 24.89
C ASN A 70 -17.58 33.01 24.13
N VAL A 71 -17.05 34.13 23.63
CA VAL A 71 -15.69 34.22 23.11
C VAL A 71 -14.73 34.17 24.31
N ASN A 72 -14.18 32.99 24.58
CA ASN A 72 -12.97 32.87 25.40
C ASN A 72 -11.80 32.55 24.49
N ASN A 73 -10.99 33.58 24.31
CA ASN A 73 -9.76 33.60 23.54
C ASN A 73 -8.69 32.79 24.30
N SER A 74 -8.55 31.50 23.97
CA SER A 74 -7.44 30.67 24.43
C SER A 74 -6.71 30.02 23.26
N ASP A 75 -6.38 30.83 22.24
CA ASP A 75 -5.58 30.43 21.07
C ASP A 75 -4.07 30.67 21.27
N ALA A 76 -3.58 30.45 22.49
CA ALA A 76 -2.17 30.66 22.81
C ALA A 76 -1.60 29.52 23.67
N LYS A 77 -1.86 28.26 23.31
CA LYS A 77 -1.12 27.08 23.84
C LYS A 77 -1.28 25.82 22.99
N ARG A 78 -1.26 25.95 21.65
CA ARG A 78 -0.97 24.79 20.79
C ARG A 78 0.54 24.58 20.84
N GLY A 79 1.00 23.95 21.92
CA GLY A 79 2.42 23.64 22.09
C GLY A 79 2.96 22.92 20.86
N PHE A 80 4.15 23.31 20.40
CA PHE A 80 4.94 22.60 19.41
C PHE A 80 5.23 21.18 19.94
N ARG A 81 4.27 20.25 19.78
CA ARG A 81 4.55 18.83 19.84
C ARG A 81 5.03 18.43 18.47
N VAL A 82 6.35 18.35 18.30
CA VAL A 82 6.96 17.60 17.20
C VAL A 82 6.47 16.16 17.38
N LYS A 83 5.43 15.78 16.66
CA LYS A 83 4.99 14.38 16.62
C LYS A 83 6.09 13.61 15.91
N ASP A 84 6.50 12.49 16.48
CA ASP A 84 7.45 11.61 15.83
C ASP A 84 6.92 11.22 14.44
N PRO A 85 7.77 11.25 13.40
CA PRO A 85 7.35 10.96 12.05
C PRO A 85 6.85 9.51 11.97
N VAL A 86 5.70 9.33 11.30
CA VAL A 86 5.12 8.00 11.05
C VAL A 86 6.08 7.17 10.19
N LYS A 87 6.30 5.92 10.60
CA LYS A 87 7.26 5.01 9.96
C LYS A 87 6.59 4.16 8.87
N TYR A 88 6.18 4.78 7.76
CA TYR A 88 5.45 4.09 6.68
C TYR A 88 6.27 2.99 5.98
N GLY A 89 7.61 3.01 6.05
CA GLY A 89 8.44 1.95 5.48
C GLY A 89 8.28 0.58 6.20
N ARG A 90 7.64 0.55 7.36
CA ARG A 90 7.18 -0.67 8.05
C ARG A 90 5.82 -1.08 7.50
N ILE A 91 5.79 -1.97 6.50
CA ILE A 91 4.54 -2.42 5.86
C ILE A 91 3.65 -3.16 6.86
N ILE A 92 4.25 -4.03 7.68
CA ILE A 92 3.58 -4.76 8.76
C ILE A 92 4.33 -4.50 10.06
N SER A 93 3.62 -4.18 11.14
CA SER A 93 4.17 -4.09 12.50
C SER A 93 3.32 -4.91 13.46
N PHE A 94 3.92 -5.78 14.26
CA PHE A 94 3.18 -6.50 15.30
C PHE A 94 3.16 -5.67 16.59
N GLY A 95 1.99 -5.12 16.93
CA GLY A 95 1.79 -4.23 18.07
C GLY A 95 2.12 -2.76 17.80
N LYS A 96 1.51 -1.87 18.59
CA LYS A 96 1.68 -0.41 18.49
C LYS A 96 3.12 0.03 18.76
N ALA A 97 3.82 -0.64 19.69
CA ALA A 97 5.23 -0.33 19.98
C ALA A 97 6.11 -0.56 18.75
N ALA A 98 5.94 -1.69 18.06
CA ALA A 98 6.68 -1.99 16.83
C ALA A 98 6.40 -1.00 15.70
N SER A 99 5.23 -0.34 15.69
CA SER A 99 4.91 0.66 14.67
C SER A 99 5.47 2.06 14.96
N THR A 100 5.87 2.36 16.20
CA THR A 100 6.30 3.71 16.60
C THR A 100 7.75 3.80 17.08
N LEU A 101 8.27 2.80 17.79
CA LEU A 101 9.61 2.88 18.39
C LEU A 101 10.71 2.94 17.32
N HIS A 102 11.85 3.57 17.60
CA HIS A 102 12.99 3.59 16.68
C HIS A 102 13.53 2.16 16.43
N SER A 103 14.06 1.89 15.23
CA SER A 103 14.54 0.54 14.85
C SER A 103 15.55 -0.08 15.82
N SER A 104 16.39 0.73 16.47
CA SER A 104 17.37 0.30 17.48
C SER A 104 16.74 -0.32 18.73
N GLN A 105 15.44 -0.14 18.95
CA GLN A 105 14.70 -0.68 20.08
C GLN A 105 13.87 -1.92 19.69
N LEU A 106 13.89 -2.30 18.41
CA LEU A 106 13.10 -3.42 17.90
C LEU A 106 13.97 -4.67 17.71
N PRO A 107 13.39 -5.87 17.90
CA PRO A 107 14.06 -7.11 17.55
C PRO A 107 14.44 -7.14 16.07
N ALA A 108 15.67 -7.54 15.77
CA ALA A 108 16.10 -7.71 14.39
C ALA A 108 15.29 -8.83 13.70
N VAL A 109 14.92 -8.60 12.44
CA VAL A 109 14.34 -9.64 11.60
C VAL A 109 15.50 -10.38 10.92
N ASN A 110 15.78 -11.60 11.37
CA ASN A 110 16.78 -12.47 10.75
C ASN A 110 16.10 -13.43 9.75
N PRO A 111 16.39 -13.35 8.43
CA PRO A 111 15.80 -14.25 7.45
C PRO A 111 16.12 -15.73 7.70
N LYS A 112 17.29 -16.05 8.29
CA LYS A 112 17.67 -17.43 8.60
C LYS A 112 16.80 -18.02 9.71
N GLU A 113 16.34 -17.19 10.63
CA GLU A 113 15.41 -17.60 11.68
C GLU A 113 14.00 -17.93 11.15
N LEU A 114 13.67 -17.48 9.92
CA LEU A 114 12.47 -17.85 9.17
C LEU A 114 12.71 -19.09 8.30
N LEU A 115 13.94 -19.58 8.16
CA LEU A 115 14.27 -20.78 7.37
C LEU A 115 14.49 -22.02 8.25
N ASP A 116 14.93 -21.83 9.49
CA ASP A 116 15.10 -22.92 10.46
C ASP A 116 13.75 -23.45 10.94
N THR A 117 13.34 -24.59 10.37
CA THR A 117 12.11 -25.30 10.74
C THR A 117 12.41 -26.41 11.76
N SER A 118 11.70 -26.36 12.89
CA SER A 118 11.24 -27.58 13.55
C SER A 118 9.87 -27.91 12.97
N ALA A 119 9.78 -28.94 12.12
CA ALA A 119 8.50 -29.50 11.71
C ALA A 119 7.72 -29.91 12.97
N SER A 120 6.48 -29.44 13.11
CA SER A 120 5.60 -29.90 14.16
C SER A 120 5.27 -31.38 13.94
N GLN A 121 5.87 -32.27 14.73
CA GLN A 121 5.31 -33.60 14.91
C GLN A 121 4.05 -33.46 15.78
N ASN A 122 2.91 -33.87 15.22
CA ASN A 122 1.59 -34.01 15.85
C ASN A 122 0.69 -32.76 15.86
N PHE A 123 -0.03 -32.54 14.76
CA PHE A 123 -1.36 -31.92 14.83
C PHE A 123 -2.43 -32.99 14.61
N ASN A 124 -3.38 -33.09 15.56
CA ASN A 124 -4.52 -33.98 15.44
C ASN A 124 -5.38 -33.56 14.22
N PRO A 125 -5.75 -34.49 13.33
CA PRO A 125 -6.48 -34.20 12.08
C PRO A 125 -7.96 -33.78 12.29
N ALA A 126 -8.36 -33.40 13.51
CA ALA A 126 -9.74 -33.21 13.90
C ALA A 126 -10.31 -31.80 13.64
N CYS A 127 -9.53 -30.87 13.05
CA CYS A 127 -9.93 -29.46 12.92
C CYS A 127 -10.21 -29.00 11.49
N GLY A 128 -11.24 -29.58 10.86
CA GLY A 128 -11.95 -28.99 9.71
C GLY A 128 -11.46 -29.37 8.31
N GLU A 129 -12.25 -28.97 7.30
CA GLU A 129 -12.06 -29.34 5.89
C GLU A 129 -11.15 -28.38 5.08
N ALA A 130 -10.88 -27.18 5.58
CA ALA A 130 -10.12 -26.14 4.88
C ALA A 130 -8.68 -26.04 5.40
N TRP A 131 -7.81 -26.92 4.93
CA TRP A 131 -6.39 -26.90 5.30
C TRP A 131 -5.64 -25.70 4.69
N THR A 132 -4.90 -24.96 5.51
CA THR A 132 -3.99 -23.90 5.06
C THR A 132 -2.58 -24.14 5.60
N GLU A 133 -1.53 -23.65 4.93
CA GLU A 133 -0.14 -23.85 5.38
C GLU A 133 0.14 -23.24 6.76
N TYR A 134 -0.75 -22.40 7.30
CA TYR A 134 -0.69 -21.96 8.71
C TYR A 134 -0.80 -23.13 9.70
N GLU A 135 -1.52 -24.19 9.34
CA GLU A 135 -1.66 -25.40 10.18
C GLU A 135 -0.39 -26.25 10.15
N GLU A 136 0.49 -26.04 9.16
CA GLU A 136 1.80 -26.67 9.07
C GLU A 136 2.86 -25.91 9.91
N MET A 137 2.56 -24.68 10.36
CA MET A 137 3.48 -23.85 11.15
C MET A 137 3.45 -24.22 12.64
N SER A 138 4.62 -24.26 13.28
CA SER A 138 4.71 -24.48 14.73
C SER A 138 4.19 -23.25 15.52
N ARG A 139 3.69 -23.49 16.74
CA ARG A 139 3.22 -22.40 17.62
C ARG A 139 4.34 -21.42 17.98
N GLU A 140 5.54 -21.94 18.17
CA GLU A 140 6.75 -21.16 18.46
C GLU A 140 7.10 -20.25 17.27
N SER A 141 6.98 -20.78 16.05
CA SER A 141 7.20 -20.01 14.82
C SER A 141 6.20 -18.86 14.68
N ILE A 142 4.93 -19.12 15.00
CA ILE A 142 3.87 -18.12 14.97
C ILE A 142 4.15 -16.99 15.97
N GLN A 143 4.53 -17.34 17.21
CA GLN A 143 4.88 -16.35 18.24
C GLN A 143 6.14 -15.57 17.87
N LYS A 144 7.16 -16.22 17.30
CA LYS A 144 8.43 -15.60 16.92
C LYS A 144 8.30 -14.56 15.80
N ILE A 145 7.31 -14.71 14.92
CA ILE A 145 6.95 -13.70 13.91
C ILE A 145 6.31 -12.48 14.56
N ALA A 146 5.39 -12.73 15.50
CA ALA A 146 4.61 -11.68 16.14
C ALA A 146 5.29 -10.98 17.32
N ALA A 147 6.53 -11.37 17.68
CA ALA A 147 7.27 -10.86 18.84
C ALA A 147 7.79 -9.42 18.65
N ASP A 148 6.87 -8.44 18.56
CA ASP A 148 7.13 -7.00 18.43
C ASP A 148 8.03 -6.63 17.24
N LYS A 149 7.96 -7.41 16.16
CA LYS A 149 8.71 -7.18 14.93
C LYS A 149 7.96 -6.26 13.98
N ALA A 150 8.75 -5.49 13.22
CA ALA A 150 8.29 -4.77 12.05
C ALA A 150 8.92 -5.37 10.79
N TYR A 151 8.17 -5.35 9.69
CA TYR A 151 8.57 -5.90 8.41
C TYR A 151 8.52 -4.81 7.35
N THR A 152 9.63 -4.59 6.66
CA THR A 152 9.73 -3.70 5.49
C THR A 152 9.31 -4.48 4.24
N THR A 153 9.25 -3.82 3.09
CA THR A 153 8.97 -4.52 1.81
C THR A 153 9.91 -5.70 1.55
N ARG A 154 11.19 -5.58 1.95
CA ARG A 154 12.16 -6.67 1.78
C ARG A 154 11.84 -7.86 2.69
N SER A 155 11.74 -7.62 4.00
CA SER A 155 11.50 -8.71 4.95
C SER A 155 10.07 -9.26 4.90
N LEU A 156 9.12 -8.50 4.36
CA LEU A 156 7.77 -8.98 4.08
C LEU A 156 7.76 -10.12 3.05
N LEU A 157 8.56 -10.03 1.99
CA LEU A 157 8.67 -11.12 1.01
C LEU A 157 9.25 -12.38 1.65
N ASP A 158 10.26 -12.22 2.52
CA ASP A 158 10.81 -13.35 3.28
C ASP A 158 9.78 -13.95 4.24
N LEU A 159 8.99 -13.11 4.92
CA LEU A 159 7.87 -13.56 5.75
C LEU A 159 6.84 -14.34 4.94
N LEU A 160 6.47 -13.87 3.75
CA LEU A 160 5.52 -14.57 2.88
C LEU A 160 6.07 -15.89 2.34
N ARG A 161 7.37 -15.97 2.02
CA ARG A 161 8.02 -17.23 1.64
C ARG A 161 7.96 -18.26 2.75
N PHE A 162 7.95 -17.81 4.01
CA PHE A 162 7.79 -18.69 5.15
C PHE A 162 6.33 -19.06 5.44
N VAL A 163 5.42 -18.09 5.40
CA VAL A 163 3.99 -18.28 5.77
C VAL A 163 3.17 -18.93 4.66
N ALA A 164 3.59 -18.77 3.40
CA ALA A 164 2.89 -19.26 2.22
C ALA A 164 3.90 -19.71 1.13
N PRO A 165 4.78 -20.68 1.42
CA PRO A 165 5.86 -21.08 0.53
C PRO A 165 5.37 -21.55 -0.84
N LYS A 166 4.28 -22.34 -0.92
CA LYS A 166 3.75 -22.83 -2.20
C LYS A 166 3.19 -21.70 -3.07
N MET A 167 2.56 -20.70 -2.46
CA MET A 167 2.06 -19.51 -3.17
C MET A 167 3.23 -18.69 -3.70
N MET A 168 4.21 -18.40 -2.85
CA MET A 168 5.38 -17.61 -3.26
C MET A 168 6.19 -18.30 -4.35
N GLN A 169 6.42 -19.62 -4.24
CA GLN A 169 7.13 -20.38 -5.27
C GLN A 169 6.46 -20.29 -6.64
N ARG A 170 5.12 -20.40 -6.71
CA ARG A 170 4.37 -20.25 -7.97
C ARG A 170 4.42 -18.83 -8.49
N ALA A 171 4.11 -17.85 -7.65
CA ALA A 171 4.08 -16.46 -8.06
C ALA A 171 5.45 -15.95 -8.52
N GLU A 172 6.53 -16.31 -7.82
CA GLU A 172 7.89 -15.92 -8.16
C GLU A 172 8.42 -16.63 -9.43
N ALA A 173 7.74 -17.65 -9.96
CA ALA A 173 8.04 -18.17 -11.29
C ALA A 173 7.65 -17.18 -12.41
N HIS A 174 6.69 -16.29 -12.14
CA HIS A 174 6.06 -15.43 -13.15
C HIS A 174 6.09 -13.94 -12.83
N LEU A 175 6.41 -13.55 -11.60
CA LEU A 175 6.42 -12.17 -11.15
C LEU A 175 7.73 -11.80 -10.49
N SER A 176 8.10 -10.53 -10.63
CA SER A 176 9.26 -9.95 -9.98
C SER A 176 8.90 -8.66 -9.24
N HIS A 177 9.66 -8.40 -8.18
CA HIS A 177 9.47 -7.26 -7.26
C HIS A 177 10.75 -6.46 -7.04
N GLY A 178 11.80 -6.78 -7.79
CA GLY A 178 13.13 -6.18 -7.66
C GLY A 178 13.29 -4.86 -8.40
N ILE A 179 14.55 -4.44 -8.48
CA ILE A 179 15.05 -3.34 -9.31
C ILE A 179 16.20 -3.90 -10.12
N ALA A 180 16.25 -3.62 -11.42
CA ALA A 180 17.34 -4.12 -12.23
C ALA A 180 18.66 -3.42 -11.92
N ASP A 181 19.75 -4.15 -11.70
CA ASP A 181 21.07 -3.52 -11.61
C ASP A 181 21.51 -3.00 -12.99
N ASN A 182 21.35 -3.85 -14.01
CA ASN A 182 21.64 -3.53 -15.40
C ASN A 182 20.47 -3.98 -16.29
N LEU A 183 19.72 -3.02 -16.85
CA LEU A 183 18.57 -3.31 -17.72
C LEU A 183 18.97 -3.94 -19.08
N ASP A 184 20.26 -3.94 -19.43
CA ASP A 184 20.78 -4.63 -20.62
C ASP A 184 21.11 -6.12 -20.37
N ASP A 185 20.95 -6.61 -19.14
CA ASP A 185 21.14 -8.03 -18.83
C ASP A 185 20.08 -8.87 -19.58
N PRO A 186 20.49 -9.87 -20.41
CA PRO A 186 19.57 -10.71 -21.17
C PRO A 186 18.51 -11.41 -20.34
N LYS A 187 18.70 -11.58 -19.02
CA LYS A 187 17.69 -12.18 -18.14
C LYS A 187 16.37 -11.40 -18.15
N TYR A 188 16.40 -10.08 -18.36
CA TYR A 188 15.19 -9.24 -18.37
C TYR A 188 14.33 -9.43 -19.63
N ASN A 189 14.82 -10.15 -20.64
CA ASN A 189 14.00 -10.60 -21.76
C ASN A 189 12.98 -11.68 -21.37
N HIS A 190 13.15 -12.31 -20.20
CA HIS A 190 12.20 -13.30 -19.70
C HIS A 190 10.89 -12.63 -19.24
N TYR A 191 9.74 -13.20 -19.64
CA TYR A 191 8.41 -12.62 -19.41
C TYR A 191 8.06 -12.32 -17.95
N LYS A 192 8.71 -13.01 -17.01
CA LYS A 192 8.62 -12.76 -15.56
C LYS A 192 8.83 -11.29 -15.18
N TYR A 193 9.68 -10.57 -15.92
CA TYR A 193 10.09 -9.21 -15.59
C TYR A 193 9.25 -8.13 -16.28
N TRP A 194 8.46 -8.47 -17.31
CA TRP A 194 7.81 -7.49 -18.18
C TRP A 194 6.76 -6.63 -17.47
N SER A 195 6.15 -7.16 -16.41
CA SER A 195 5.17 -6.43 -15.59
C SER A 195 5.81 -5.52 -14.53
N ASN A 196 7.14 -5.57 -14.37
CA ASN A 196 7.86 -4.73 -13.40
C ASN A 196 8.52 -3.54 -14.12
N PRO A 197 7.99 -2.31 -13.95
CA PRO A 197 8.55 -1.13 -14.60
C PRO A 197 9.95 -0.75 -14.09
N LEU A 198 10.43 -1.36 -13.01
CA LEU A 198 11.78 -1.18 -12.46
C LEU A 198 12.79 -2.21 -13.00
N GLU A 199 12.35 -3.14 -13.85
CA GLU A 199 13.17 -4.19 -14.45
C GLU A 199 13.02 -4.28 -15.97
N MET A 200 12.29 -3.34 -16.58
CA MET A 200 12.06 -3.28 -18.01
C MET A 200 12.29 -1.86 -18.54
N LYS A 201 12.76 -1.77 -19.79
CA LYS A 201 12.90 -0.50 -20.52
C LYS A 201 11.61 -0.19 -21.27
N LEU A 202 11.27 1.09 -21.35
CA LEU A 202 10.30 1.54 -22.35
C LEU A 202 10.84 1.27 -23.78
N PRO A 203 9.93 1.02 -24.74
CA PRO A 203 10.32 0.70 -26.12
C PRO A 203 10.97 1.88 -26.83
N ASP A 204 11.62 1.60 -27.96
CA ASP A 204 12.10 2.64 -28.85
C ASP A 204 10.97 3.23 -29.71
N ALA A 205 10.27 4.20 -29.12
CA ALA A 205 9.12 4.85 -29.73
C ALA A 205 9.08 6.35 -29.38
N PRO A 206 9.98 7.17 -29.95
CA PRO A 206 10.12 8.59 -29.55
C PRO A 206 8.88 9.45 -29.86
N ASP A 207 8.04 9.05 -30.82
CA ASP A 207 6.79 9.74 -31.16
C ASP A 207 5.61 9.32 -30.25
N MET A 208 5.80 8.32 -29.39
CA MET A 208 4.79 7.92 -28.40
C MET A 208 4.79 8.90 -27.22
N GLU A 209 3.61 9.11 -26.63
CA GLU A 209 3.44 9.84 -25.37
C GLU A 209 2.85 8.90 -24.30
N ILE A 210 3.34 9.01 -23.06
CA ILE A 210 2.82 8.28 -21.89
C ILE A 210 2.05 9.24 -21.00
N TYR A 211 0.87 8.82 -20.59
CA TYR A 211 -0.02 9.58 -19.71
C TYR A 211 -0.29 8.80 -18.44
N CYS A 212 0.29 9.22 -17.31
CA CYS A 212 -0.08 8.68 -16.00
C CYS A 212 -1.29 9.42 -15.44
N MET A 213 -2.46 8.81 -15.60
CA MET A 213 -3.75 9.33 -15.16
C MET A 213 -4.20 8.62 -13.87
N TYR A 214 -4.27 9.31 -12.73
CA TYR A 214 -4.63 8.69 -11.45
C TYR A 214 -5.29 9.65 -10.45
N GLY A 215 -6.04 9.08 -9.52
CA GLY A 215 -6.75 9.82 -8.49
C GLY A 215 -5.86 10.20 -7.31
N VAL A 216 -6.17 11.33 -6.66
CA VAL A 216 -5.43 11.83 -5.48
C VAL A 216 -6.37 12.52 -4.50
N GLY A 217 -5.91 12.73 -3.26
CA GLY A 217 -6.63 13.44 -2.21
C GLY A 217 -7.52 12.54 -1.36
N ILE A 218 -7.36 11.22 -1.45
CA ILE A 218 -8.12 10.24 -0.66
C ILE A 218 -7.18 9.48 0.28
N PRO A 219 -7.52 9.37 1.58
CA PRO A 219 -6.80 8.50 2.51
C PRO A 219 -6.71 7.07 1.96
N THR A 220 -5.49 6.59 1.76
CA THR A 220 -5.19 5.32 1.11
C THR A 220 -4.28 4.48 2.00
N GLU A 221 -4.58 3.20 2.15
CA GLU A 221 -3.86 2.31 3.06
C GLU A 221 -2.38 2.18 2.67
N ARG A 222 -1.49 2.23 3.67
CA ARG A 222 -0.03 2.24 3.44
C ARG A 222 0.74 1.22 4.27
N SER A 223 0.31 1.02 5.52
CA SER A 223 0.89 0.01 6.40
C SER A 223 -0.09 -0.37 7.52
N TYR A 224 0.21 -1.49 8.17
CA TYR A 224 -0.74 -2.16 9.05
C TYR A 224 -0.09 -2.56 10.37
N VAL A 225 -0.83 -2.38 11.46
CA VAL A 225 -0.52 -2.87 12.80
C VAL A 225 -1.30 -4.16 13.01
N TYR A 226 -0.59 -5.25 13.22
CA TYR A 226 -1.13 -6.57 13.47
C TYR A 226 -1.06 -6.93 14.96
N LYS A 227 -1.94 -7.83 15.37
CA LYS A 227 -1.90 -8.53 16.65
C LYS A 227 -1.92 -10.04 16.43
N LEU A 228 -1.39 -10.76 17.42
CA LEU A 228 -1.54 -12.19 17.50
C LEU A 228 -2.91 -12.55 18.07
N SER A 229 -3.67 -13.38 17.35
CA SER A 229 -4.93 -13.94 17.82
C SER A 229 -4.67 -15.11 18.79
N PRO A 230 -5.46 -15.27 19.87
CA PRO A 230 -5.30 -16.39 20.79
C PRO A 230 -5.47 -17.75 20.08
N THR A 231 -4.41 -18.57 20.06
CA THR A 231 -4.35 -19.87 19.36
C THR A 231 -5.06 -21.01 20.09
N ASN A 232 -5.91 -20.70 21.07
CA ASN A 232 -6.57 -21.68 21.93
C ASN A 232 -7.87 -22.27 21.31
N ARG A 233 -8.32 -21.75 20.17
CA ARG A 233 -9.49 -22.26 19.45
C ARG A 233 -9.02 -22.95 18.16
N CYS A 234 -9.51 -24.16 17.87
CA CYS A 234 -9.38 -24.70 16.52
C CYS A 234 -10.05 -23.74 15.53
N LYS A 235 -9.44 -23.54 14.34
CA LYS A 235 -9.87 -22.56 13.32
C LYS A 235 -9.63 -21.10 13.71
N SER A 236 -8.37 -20.74 13.97
CA SER A 236 -7.98 -19.37 14.27
C SER A 236 -6.95 -18.84 13.28
N ILE A 237 -7.24 -17.72 12.64
CA ILE A 237 -6.26 -16.97 11.84
C ILE A 237 -5.30 -16.27 12.80
N PRO A 238 -3.99 -16.64 12.82
CA PRO A 238 -3.08 -16.22 13.88
C PRO A 238 -2.74 -14.73 13.82
N TYR A 239 -2.65 -14.15 12.61
CA TYR A 239 -2.28 -12.74 12.43
C TYR A 239 -3.50 -11.95 11.97
N GLN A 240 -3.90 -10.94 12.74
CA GLN A 240 -5.06 -10.10 12.44
C GLN A 240 -4.66 -8.63 12.56
N ILE A 241 -5.23 -7.76 11.72
CA ILE A 241 -5.07 -6.31 11.90
C ILE A 241 -5.66 -5.93 13.26
N ASP A 242 -4.91 -5.18 14.05
CA ASP A 242 -5.36 -4.74 15.35
C ASP A 242 -6.27 -3.51 15.24
N SER A 243 -7.54 -3.76 14.98
CA SER A 243 -8.58 -2.73 14.88
C SER A 243 -8.76 -1.90 16.16
N SER A 244 -8.19 -2.30 17.30
CA SER A 244 -8.23 -1.53 18.54
C SER A 244 -7.18 -0.41 18.61
N VAL A 245 -6.20 -0.42 17.69
CA VAL A 245 -5.12 0.56 17.66
C VAL A 245 -5.54 1.80 16.88
N HIS A 246 -5.66 2.93 17.59
CA HIS A 246 -5.92 4.23 17.00
C HIS A 246 -4.81 5.24 17.36
N GLY A 247 -4.59 6.20 16.46
CA GLY A 247 -3.85 7.42 16.76
C GLY A 247 -4.78 8.53 17.27
N ASP A 248 -4.18 9.68 17.61
CA ASP A 248 -4.93 10.89 17.96
C ASP A 248 -5.78 11.39 16.78
N ASP A 249 -6.69 12.35 17.02
CA ASP A 249 -7.62 12.89 16.00
C ASP A 249 -6.95 13.37 14.70
N ASP A 250 -5.73 13.91 14.80
CA ASP A 250 -4.94 14.40 13.66
C ASP A 250 -3.90 13.35 13.16
N SER A 251 -4.01 12.08 13.59
CA SER A 251 -3.10 11.00 13.20
C SER A 251 -3.56 10.29 11.94
N CYS A 252 -2.59 9.78 11.18
CA CYS A 252 -2.80 8.91 10.04
C CYS A 252 -3.16 7.46 10.41
N LEU A 253 -3.23 7.12 11.70
CA LEU A 253 -3.50 5.77 12.20
C LEU A 253 -4.96 5.59 12.64
N LYS A 254 -5.71 4.72 11.95
CA LYS A 254 -7.08 4.37 12.30
C LYS A 254 -7.29 2.86 12.21
N GLY A 255 -7.74 2.25 13.31
CA GLY A 255 -8.12 0.83 13.33
C GLY A 255 -6.98 -0.10 12.92
N GLY A 256 -5.76 0.20 13.35
CA GLY A 256 -4.57 -0.55 12.97
C GLY A 256 -4.06 -0.30 11.56
N VAL A 257 -4.61 0.68 10.83
CA VAL A 257 -4.17 1.02 9.46
C VAL A 257 -3.59 2.43 9.41
N TYR A 258 -2.41 2.58 8.83
CA TYR A 258 -1.80 3.85 8.50
C TYR A 258 -2.19 4.26 7.07
N PHE A 259 -2.60 5.52 6.92
CA PHE A 259 -3.05 6.07 5.64
C PHE A 259 -2.08 7.13 5.10
N VAL A 260 -1.99 7.23 3.77
CA VAL A 260 -1.30 8.27 3.02
C VAL A 260 -2.20 8.80 1.89
N ASP A 261 -1.71 9.77 1.11
CA ASP A 261 -2.41 10.24 -0.09
C ASP A 261 -2.47 9.18 -1.20
N GLY A 262 -3.59 9.10 -1.90
CA GLY A 262 -3.84 8.17 -3.00
C GLY A 262 -5.28 8.23 -3.50
N ASP A 263 -5.73 7.12 -4.09
CA ASP A 263 -7.05 6.96 -4.71
C ASP A 263 -7.99 6.02 -3.92
N GLU A 264 -7.79 5.87 -2.61
CA GLU A 264 -8.42 4.89 -1.71
C GLU A 264 -7.78 3.49 -1.74
N SER A 265 -7.17 3.09 -2.87
CA SER A 265 -6.60 1.74 -3.04
C SER A 265 -5.09 1.76 -3.28
N VAL A 266 -4.61 2.66 -4.13
CA VAL A 266 -3.23 2.76 -4.61
C VAL A 266 -2.63 4.06 -4.09
N PRO A 267 -1.57 3.99 -3.25
CA PRO A 267 -0.85 5.18 -2.81
C PRO A 267 -0.26 5.98 -3.97
N VAL A 268 -0.20 7.31 -3.84
CA VAL A 268 0.38 8.21 -4.87
C VAL A 268 1.78 7.77 -5.31
N ILE A 269 2.62 7.30 -4.38
CA ILE A 269 3.98 6.84 -4.71
C ILE A 269 3.96 5.67 -5.70
N SER A 270 2.98 4.76 -5.60
CA SER A 270 2.82 3.63 -6.52
C SER A 270 2.26 4.07 -7.87
N ALA A 271 1.29 4.98 -7.88
CA ALA A 271 0.63 5.45 -9.10
C ALA A 271 1.52 6.41 -9.93
N GLY A 272 2.31 7.25 -9.25
CA GLY A 272 2.96 8.40 -9.86
C GLY A 272 4.47 8.31 -10.06
N PHE A 273 5.20 7.49 -9.28
CA PHE A 273 6.67 7.56 -9.21
C PHE A 273 7.35 7.37 -10.57
N MET A 274 6.90 6.39 -11.35
CA MET A 274 7.50 6.13 -12.66
C MET A 274 7.33 7.32 -13.59
N CYS A 275 6.15 7.91 -13.72
CA CYS A 275 5.99 9.10 -14.56
C CYS A 275 6.65 10.37 -13.99
N ALA A 276 6.74 10.49 -12.67
CA ALA A 276 7.36 11.65 -12.03
C ALA A 276 8.88 11.65 -12.15
N ARG A 277 9.51 10.48 -12.11
CA ARG A 277 10.97 10.37 -12.05
C ARG A 277 11.54 9.23 -12.89
N GLY A 278 10.99 8.02 -12.80
CA GLY A 278 11.54 6.84 -13.48
C GLY A 278 11.61 6.98 -15.00
N TRP A 279 10.55 7.47 -15.64
CA TRP A 279 10.38 7.66 -17.08
C TRP A 279 10.48 9.14 -17.49
N ARG A 280 10.73 10.05 -16.55
CA ARG A 280 10.75 11.48 -16.84
C ARG A 280 12.02 11.85 -17.60
N GLY A 281 11.87 12.22 -18.87
CA GLY A 281 12.99 12.52 -19.75
C GLY A 281 13.77 11.26 -20.14
N ARG A 282 15.04 11.42 -20.52
CA ARG A 282 15.88 10.31 -20.92
C ARG A 282 16.55 9.67 -19.70
N THR A 283 16.12 8.47 -19.36
CA THR A 283 16.64 7.67 -18.24
C THR A 283 16.98 6.26 -18.74
N ARG A 284 17.60 5.43 -17.91
CA ARG A 284 17.83 4.01 -18.19
C ARG A 284 16.52 3.23 -18.36
N PHE A 285 15.42 3.70 -17.76
CA PHE A 285 14.08 3.11 -17.90
C PHE A 285 13.33 3.68 -19.11
N ASN A 286 13.68 4.89 -19.57
CA ASN A 286 13.15 5.56 -20.76
C ASN A 286 14.28 5.96 -21.72
N PRO A 287 14.92 4.98 -22.41
CA PRO A 287 16.11 5.24 -23.22
C PRO A 287 15.84 6.10 -24.45
N SER A 288 14.61 6.10 -24.96
CA SER A 288 14.20 6.89 -26.13
C SER A 288 13.62 8.26 -25.76
N GLY A 289 13.50 8.57 -24.47
CA GLY A 289 13.04 9.87 -24.01
C GLY A 289 11.58 10.16 -24.36
N ILE A 290 10.74 9.12 -24.35
CA ILE A 290 9.28 9.21 -24.55
C ILE A 290 8.71 10.31 -23.66
N ALA A 291 7.95 11.23 -24.25
CA ALA A 291 7.31 12.30 -23.50
C ALA A 291 6.31 11.70 -22.51
N THR A 292 6.41 12.11 -21.24
CA THR A 292 5.64 11.52 -20.14
C THR A 292 4.94 12.62 -19.37
N TYR A 293 3.63 12.51 -19.20
CA TYR A 293 2.78 13.50 -18.53
C TYR A 293 2.05 12.91 -17.33
N ILE A 294 1.94 13.70 -16.26
CA ILE A 294 1.16 13.35 -15.08
C ILE A 294 -0.18 14.08 -15.11
N ARG A 295 -1.28 13.34 -14.96
CA ARG A 295 -2.63 13.86 -14.87
C ARG A 295 -3.27 13.36 -13.59
N GLU A 296 -3.18 14.15 -12.53
CA GLU A 296 -3.84 13.84 -11.27
C GLU A 296 -5.28 14.35 -11.26
N TYR A 297 -6.20 13.56 -10.70
CA TYR A 297 -7.60 13.91 -10.55
C TYR A 297 -7.93 14.01 -9.06
N ARG A 298 -8.00 15.25 -8.57
CA ARG A 298 -8.28 15.50 -7.16
C ARG A 298 -9.71 15.08 -6.84
N HIS A 299 -9.84 14.15 -5.89
CA HIS A 299 -11.14 13.66 -5.46
C HIS A 299 -12.00 14.77 -4.87
N LYS A 300 -13.23 14.86 -5.35
CA LYS A 300 -14.31 15.61 -4.72
C LYS A 300 -15.45 14.66 -4.42
N PRO A 301 -15.90 14.56 -3.16
CA PRO A 301 -17.04 13.73 -2.82
C PRO A 301 -18.31 14.28 -3.49
N PRO A 302 -19.27 13.42 -3.86
CA PRO A 302 -20.51 13.84 -4.46
C PRO A 302 -21.25 14.84 -3.56
N SER A 303 -21.89 15.82 -4.20
CA SER A 303 -22.61 16.91 -3.53
C SER A 303 -23.95 16.42 -2.97
N SER A 304 -24.49 15.34 -3.53
CA SER A 304 -25.76 14.73 -3.14
C SER A 304 -25.76 13.21 -3.36
N LEU A 305 -26.65 12.49 -2.66
CA LEU A 305 -26.85 11.05 -2.82
C LEU A 305 -27.31 10.67 -4.24
N LEU A 306 -28.00 11.58 -4.94
CA LEU A 306 -28.52 11.39 -6.30
C LEU A 306 -27.41 11.41 -7.37
N GLU A 307 -26.25 11.99 -7.06
CA GLU A 307 -25.08 12.06 -7.94
C GLU A 307 -24.35 10.71 -8.05
N GLY A 308 -24.76 9.72 -7.25
CA GLY A 308 -24.18 8.37 -7.26
C GLY A 308 -22.69 8.39 -6.95
N ARG A 309 -21.87 7.95 -7.91
CA ARG A 309 -20.40 7.80 -7.78
C ARG A 309 -19.62 9.13 -7.86
N GLY A 310 -20.30 10.25 -8.15
CA GLY A 310 -19.72 11.59 -8.22
C GLY A 310 -18.94 11.85 -9.51
N ILE A 311 -19.24 12.97 -10.18
CA ILE A 311 -18.67 13.30 -11.51
C ILE A 311 -17.20 13.79 -11.45
N GLU A 312 -16.70 14.07 -10.25
CA GLU A 312 -15.33 14.49 -9.97
C GLU A 312 -14.63 13.55 -8.95
N SER A 313 -15.08 12.30 -8.86
CA SER A 313 -14.45 11.32 -7.97
C SER A 313 -13.06 10.96 -8.46
N GLY A 314 -12.08 10.99 -7.55
CA GLY A 314 -10.74 10.44 -7.75
C GLY A 314 -10.55 9.07 -7.10
N ALA A 315 -11.62 8.37 -6.72
CA ALA A 315 -11.50 7.05 -6.10
C ALA A 315 -11.18 5.98 -7.14
N HIS A 316 -10.43 4.94 -6.75
CA HIS A 316 -9.81 3.97 -7.64
C HIS A 316 -10.75 3.41 -8.72
N VAL A 317 -11.99 3.07 -8.35
CA VAL A 317 -13.00 2.56 -9.28
C VAL A 317 -13.82 3.68 -9.91
N ASP A 318 -14.19 4.68 -9.12
CA ASP A 318 -15.13 5.73 -9.54
C ASP A 318 -14.48 6.80 -10.44
N ILE A 319 -13.15 6.84 -10.52
CA ILE A 319 -12.40 7.72 -11.43
C ILE A 319 -12.77 7.50 -12.90
N MET A 320 -13.25 6.31 -13.26
CA MET A 320 -13.76 6.02 -14.61
C MET A 320 -15.00 6.87 -14.97
N GLY A 321 -15.72 7.39 -13.98
CA GLY A 321 -16.81 8.35 -14.15
C GLY A 321 -16.40 9.81 -14.02
N ASN A 322 -15.10 10.09 -13.81
CA ASN A 322 -14.59 11.45 -13.66
C ASN A 322 -14.61 12.19 -15.00
N VAL A 323 -15.36 13.29 -15.07
CA VAL A 323 -15.57 14.04 -16.31
C VAL A 323 -14.26 14.58 -16.88
N ALA A 324 -13.35 15.05 -16.04
CA ALA A 324 -12.06 15.55 -16.49
C ALA A 324 -11.18 14.41 -17.05
N LEU A 325 -11.27 13.19 -16.48
CA LEU A 325 -10.53 12.03 -17.00
C LEU A 325 -11.07 11.60 -18.35
N ILE A 326 -12.39 11.51 -18.47
CA ILE A 326 -13.06 11.17 -19.72
C ILE A 326 -12.72 12.20 -20.79
N GLU A 327 -12.72 13.49 -20.46
CA GLU A 327 -12.34 14.56 -21.39
C GLU A 327 -10.89 14.41 -21.86
N ASP A 328 -9.94 14.17 -20.96
CA ASP A 328 -8.53 13.96 -21.32
C ASP A 328 -8.37 12.73 -22.23
N VAL A 329 -9.00 11.61 -21.90
CA VAL A 329 -8.96 10.38 -22.72
C VAL A 329 -9.55 10.61 -24.10
N LEU A 330 -10.69 11.31 -24.20
CA LEU A 330 -11.33 11.62 -25.48
C LEU A 330 -10.48 12.55 -26.34
N ARG A 331 -9.83 13.56 -25.72
CA ARG A 331 -8.93 14.47 -26.44
C ARG A 331 -7.71 13.73 -26.98
N VAL A 332 -7.07 12.89 -26.17
CA VAL A 332 -5.93 12.06 -26.61
C VAL A 332 -6.36 11.11 -27.74
N ALA A 333 -7.52 10.44 -27.59
CA ALA A 333 -8.05 9.57 -28.63
C ALA A 333 -8.40 10.31 -29.93
N ALA A 334 -8.74 11.60 -29.85
CA ALA A 334 -8.97 12.47 -31.00
C ALA A 334 -7.68 13.05 -31.62
N GLY A 335 -6.50 12.69 -31.09
CA GLY A 335 -5.19 13.09 -31.60
C GLY A 335 -4.57 14.31 -30.92
N ALA A 336 -5.15 14.81 -29.81
CA ALA A 336 -4.51 15.87 -29.03
C ALA A 336 -3.26 15.33 -28.32
N THR A 337 -2.19 16.11 -28.39
CA THR A 337 -0.92 15.86 -27.69
C THR A 337 -1.01 16.20 -26.22
N GLY A 338 -0.03 15.74 -25.43
CA GLY A 338 0.03 16.02 -24.00
C GLY A 338 0.07 17.51 -23.68
N LYS A 339 0.70 18.32 -24.55
CA LYS A 339 0.71 19.78 -24.42
C LYS A 339 -0.66 20.40 -24.67
N GLU A 340 -1.44 19.88 -25.62
CA GLU A 340 -2.76 20.39 -25.99
C GLU A 340 -3.83 20.08 -24.93
N ILE A 341 -3.69 18.97 -24.19
CA ILE A 341 -4.55 18.68 -23.02
C ILE A 341 -4.10 19.40 -21.73
N GLY A 342 -3.10 20.29 -21.82
CA GLY A 342 -2.64 21.14 -20.73
C GLY A 342 -1.42 20.63 -19.95
N GLY A 343 -0.74 19.58 -20.44
CA GLY A 343 0.48 19.05 -19.84
C GLY A 343 0.28 18.45 -18.45
N ASP A 344 1.32 18.57 -17.62
CA ASP A 344 1.31 18.06 -16.25
C ASP A 344 0.27 18.79 -15.39
N ARG A 345 -0.63 18.04 -14.75
CA ARG A 345 -1.53 18.50 -13.70
C ARG A 345 -1.24 17.69 -12.44
N ILE A 346 -0.59 18.33 -11.47
CA ILE A 346 -0.11 17.71 -10.22
C ILE A 346 -0.69 18.48 -9.04
N HIS A 347 -1.31 17.75 -8.12
CA HIS A 347 -1.90 18.23 -6.87
C HIS A 347 -1.23 17.62 -5.63
N SER A 348 -0.65 16.43 -5.77
CA SER A 348 0.01 15.67 -4.70
C SER A 348 1.47 16.08 -4.50
N ASP A 349 2.09 15.54 -3.44
CA ASP A 349 3.51 15.73 -3.15
C ASP A 349 4.43 14.80 -3.98
N ILE A 350 3.94 14.18 -5.07
CA ILE A 350 4.67 13.13 -5.82
C ILE A 350 6.07 13.56 -6.26
N LEU A 351 6.27 14.81 -6.69
CA LEU A 351 7.58 15.30 -7.12
C LEU A 351 8.57 15.30 -5.93
N ARG A 352 8.15 15.84 -4.79
CA ARG A 352 8.95 15.85 -3.55
C ARG A 352 9.22 14.43 -3.04
N MET A 353 8.22 13.55 -3.06
CA MET A 353 8.40 12.15 -2.67
C MET A 353 9.40 11.44 -3.59
N SER A 354 9.27 11.68 -4.90
CA SER A 354 10.13 11.09 -5.91
C SER A 354 11.57 11.54 -5.74
N GLU A 355 11.85 12.80 -5.40
CA GLU A 355 13.21 13.32 -5.14
C GLU A 355 13.93 12.60 -3.99
N LYS A 356 13.21 12.20 -2.95
CA LYS A 356 13.79 11.49 -1.80
C LYS A 356 14.16 10.03 -2.11
N ILE A 357 13.61 9.44 -3.18
CA ILE A 357 13.91 8.06 -3.59
C ILE A 357 15.29 8.00 -4.26
N ASN A 358 16.24 7.32 -3.64
CA ASN A 358 17.59 7.16 -4.21
C ASN A 358 17.64 6.01 -5.23
N LEU A 359 17.07 6.24 -6.41
CA LEU A 359 17.12 5.33 -7.54
C LEU A 359 18.08 5.86 -8.61
N ARG A 360 19.00 5.02 -9.08
CA ARG A 360 19.87 5.34 -10.23
C ARG A 360 19.02 5.37 -11.51
N LEU A 361 18.96 6.55 -12.13
CA LEU A 361 18.27 6.79 -13.40
C LEU A 361 19.22 6.73 -14.59
#